data_AF-A0A949HJ92-F1
#
_entry.id   AF-A0A949HJ92-F1
#
_cell.length_a   1.000
_cell.length_b   1.000
_cell.length_c   1.000
_cell.angle_alpha   90.00
_cell.angle_beta   90.00
_cell.angle_gamma   90.00
#
_symmetry.space_group_name_H-M   'P 1'
#
loop_
_entity.id
_entity.type
_entity.pdbx_description
1 polymer ?
#
loop_
_entity_poly.entity_id
_entity_poly.type
_entity_poly.pdbx_seq_one_letter_code
_entity_poly.pdbx_strand_id
1 'polypeptide(L)'
;MAEVLPLSGTQTTVKLRHPLGILGLMLITLGIYFWFWWYYVNREMRDFGESRGTDECGTSPGTSLLAVTLGAFIIVPPFVSIFKGFKRMNASSALAGSGNGFDAGLGLLIWIFISPIAIYLFQDNLNKAWRAQAAGGTPAVEAAAVAVEAETVTEAPADPGQQA
;
A
#
# COMPACT_ATOMS: atom_id res chain seq x y z
N MET A 1 19.95 -3.64 -4.59
CA MET A 1 20.05 -2.60 -3.53
C MET A 1 18.65 -2.05 -3.28
N ALA A 2 18.29 -1.75 -2.03
CA ALA A 2 16.99 -1.15 -1.71
C ALA A 2 17.20 0.36 -1.51
N GLU A 3 16.44 1.16 -2.26
CA GLU A 3 16.49 2.61 -2.14
C GLU A 3 15.52 3.04 -1.03
N VAL A 4 16.01 3.83 -0.07
CA VAL A 4 15.19 4.34 1.03
C VAL A 4 14.63 5.69 0.59
N LEU A 5 13.31 5.79 0.49
CA LEU A 5 12.63 7.04 0.14
C LEU A 5 11.92 7.62 1.36
N PRO A 6 12.13 8.90 1.71
CA PRO A 6 11.25 9.60 2.62
C PRO A 6 9.88 9.78 1.94
N LEU A 7 8.81 9.50 2.67
CA LEU A 7 7.45 9.72 2.16
C LEU A 7 7.08 11.19 2.33
N SER A 8 6.70 11.86 1.24
CA SER A 8 6.34 13.28 1.24
C SER A 8 5.25 13.62 2.27
N GLY A 9 5.55 14.59 3.14
CA GLY A 9 4.67 15.04 4.22
C GLY A 9 4.72 14.21 5.50
N THR A 10 5.64 13.23 5.63
CA THR A 10 5.73 12.35 6.81
C THR A 10 7.18 12.02 7.16
N GLN A 11 7.46 11.69 8.44
CA GLN A 11 8.79 11.26 8.90
C GLN A 11 9.07 9.77 8.59
N THR A 12 8.15 9.08 7.90
CA THR A 12 8.22 7.65 7.61
C THR A 12 9.09 7.39 6.37
N THR A 13 9.98 6.40 6.46
CA THR A 13 10.81 5.95 5.34
C THR A 13 10.34 4.60 4.81
N VAL A 14 10.20 4.49 3.49
CA VAL A 14 9.85 3.23 2.80
C VAL A 14 11.01 2.72 1.96
N LYS A 15 11.05 1.40 1.74
CA LYS A 15 12.11 0.77 0.94
C LYS A 15 11.58 0.36 -0.43
N LEU A 16 12.13 0.95 -1.49
CA LEU A 16 11.98 0.40 -2.85
C LEU A 16 12.82 -0.86 -2.97
N ARG A 17 12.17 -1.98 -3.30
CA ARG A 17 12.85 -3.27 -3.45
C ARG A 17 12.73 -3.77 -4.88
N HIS A 18 13.82 -4.28 -5.43
CA HIS A 18 13.78 -4.90 -6.75
C HIS A 18 12.97 -6.21 -6.71
N PRO A 19 11.86 -6.34 -7.47
CA PRO A 19 10.98 -7.51 -7.40
C PRO A 19 11.69 -8.84 -7.66
N LEU A 20 12.58 -8.89 -8.66
CA LEU A 20 13.36 -10.12 -8.92
C LEU A 20 14.40 -10.42 -7.83
N GLY A 21 14.87 -9.38 -7.11
CA GLY A 21 15.81 -9.58 -6.01
C GLY A 21 15.17 -10.31 -4.83
N ILE A 22 13.88 -10.04 -4.58
CA ILE A 22 13.09 -10.75 -3.57
C ILE A 22 12.91 -12.21 -3.95
N LEU A 23 12.56 -12.49 -5.20
CA LEU A 23 12.42 -13.88 -5.69
C LEU A 23 13.75 -14.64 -5.59
N GLY A 24 14.86 -14.02 -5.99
CA GLY A 24 16.19 -14.60 -5.84
C GLY A 24 16.55 -14.90 -4.38
N LEU A 25 16.25 -13.98 -3.46
CA LEU A 25 16.46 -14.20 -2.02
C LEU A 25 15.57 -15.31 -1.47
N MET A 26 14.31 -15.39 -1.89
CA MET A 26 13.43 -16.50 -1.51
C MET A 26 13.98 -17.83 -1.99
N LEU A 27 14.53 -17.90 -3.21
CA LEU A 27 15.13 -19.13 -3.72
C LEU A 27 16.40 -19.52 -2.95
N ILE A 28 17.31 -18.56 -2.72
CA ILE A 28 18.59 -18.79 -2.01
C ILE A 28 18.36 -19.18 -0.54
N THR A 29 17.35 -18.59 0.10
CA THR A 29 17.00 -18.87 1.50
C THR A 29 16.00 -20.01 1.67
N LEU A 30 15.72 -20.79 0.61
CA LEU A 30 14.76 -21.91 0.63
C LEU A 30 13.39 -21.49 1.19
N GLY A 31 12.93 -20.30 0.83
CA GLY A 31 11.63 -19.75 1.22
C GLY A 31 11.64 -19.02 2.57
N ILE A 32 12.69 -19.08 3.37
CA ILE A 32 12.71 -18.43 4.70
C ILE A 32 12.56 -16.91 4.59
N TYR A 33 13.15 -16.30 3.56
CA TYR A 33 13.05 -14.86 3.33
C TYR A 33 11.60 -14.38 3.12
N PHE A 34 10.69 -15.26 2.67
CA PHE A 34 9.28 -14.89 2.47
C PHE A 34 8.64 -14.35 3.76
N TRP A 35 8.93 -14.97 4.90
CA TRP A 35 8.39 -14.55 6.20
C TRP A 35 8.83 -13.12 6.57
N PHE A 36 10.12 -12.85 6.42
CA PHE A 36 10.67 -11.52 6.67
C PHE A 36 10.09 -10.50 5.71
N TRP A 37 10.09 -10.81 4.42
CA TRP A 37 9.51 -9.95 3.39
C TRP A 37 8.05 -9.62 3.69
N TRP A 38 7.23 -10.61 4.01
CA TRP A 38 5.82 -10.44 4.34
C TRP A 38 5.63 -9.50 5.52
N TYR A 39 6.37 -9.69 6.62
CA TYR A 39 6.33 -8.79 7.76
C TYR A 39 6.69 -7.35 7.38
N TYR A 40 7.79 -7.16 6.65
CA TYR A 40 8.28 -5.83 6.31
C TYR A 40 7.34 -5.06 5.38
N VAL A 41 6.79 -5.70 4.33
CA VAL A 41 5.82 -5.02 3.45
C VAL A 41 4.53 -4.68 4.19
N ASN A 42 4.09 -5.56 5.10
CA ASN A 42 2.92 -5.30 5.93
C ASN A 42 3.16 -4.11 6.87
N ARG A 43 4.35 -4.01 7.46
CA ARG A 43 4.71 -2.91 8.36
C ARG A 43 4.79 -1.58 7.62
N GLU A 44 5.44 -1.55 6.44
CA GLU A 44 5.55 -0.32 5.64
C GLU A 44 4.19 0.24 5.22
N MET A 45 3.25 -0.63 4.83
CA MET A 45 1.89 -0.18 4.53
C MET A 45 1.19 0.39 5.77
N ARG A 46 1.30 -0.27 6.94
CA ARG A 46 0.75 0.28 8.20
C ARG A 46 1.37 1.63 8.51
N ASP A 47 2.69 1.75 8.53
CA ASP A 47 3.39 2.98 8.89
C ASP A 47 3.02 4.14 7.95
N PHE A 48 2.71 3.83 6.69
CA PHE A 48 2.17 4.79 5.72
C PHE A 48 0.70 5.15 5.98
N GLY A 49 -0.14 4.19 6.36
CA GLY A 49 -1.52 4.46 6.77
C GLY A 49 -1.58 5.34 8.02
N GLU A 50 -0.82 4.98 9.06
CA GLU A 50 -0.72 5.74 10.31
C GLU A 50 -0.25 7.18 10.07
N SER A 51 0.74 7.38 9.20
CA SER A 51 1.21 8.72 8.86
C SER A 51 0.21 9.56 8.05
N ARG A 52 -0.85 8.93 7.53
CA ARG A 52 -1.99 9.55 6.85
C ARG A 52 -3.26 9.56 7.70
N GLY A 53 -3.19 9.09 8.96
CA GLY A 53 -4.34 9.03 9.87
C GLY A 53 -5.38 7.96 9.52
N THR A 54 -4.99 6.88 8.83
CA THR A 54 -5.90 5.80 8.41
C THR A 54 -5.35 4.40 8.71
N ASP A 55 -6.24 3.52 9.18
CA ASP A 55 -5.92 2.12 9.47
C ASP A 55 -6.16 1.17 8.28
N GLU A 56 -6.61 1.70 7.14
CA GLU A 56 -6.97 0.90 5.95
C GLU A 56 -5.77 0.18 5.34
N CYS A 57 -4.56 0.72 5.52
CA CYS A 57 -3.30 0.09 5.12
C CYS A 57 -2.84 -1.00 6.11
N GLY A 58 -3.65 -1.32 7.12
CA GLY A 58 -3.46 -2.38 8.11
C GLY A 58 -2.98 -1.88 9.46
N THR A 59 -3.25 -2.70 10.49
CA THR A 59 -3.02 -2.34 11.90
C THR A 59 -1.93 -3.18 12.57
N SER A 60 -1.83 -4.47 12.25
CA SER A 60 -0.84 -5.38 12.87
C SER A 60 -0.09 -6.25 11.85
N PRO A 61 1.15 -5.87 11.47
CA PRO A 61 2.01 -6.69 10.62
C PRO A 61 2.44 -8.00 11.29
N GLY A 62 2.56 -8.02 12.63
CA GLY A 62 2.86 -9.21 13.40
C GLY A 62 1.74 -10.26 13.33
N THR A 63 0.48 -9.83 13.41
CA THR A 63 -0.67 -10.75 13.29
C THR A 63 -0.80 -11.30 11.88
N SER A 64 -0.48 -10.50 10.86
CA SER A 64 -0.44 -10.97 9.47
C SER A 64 0.67 -11.98 9.23
N LEU A 65 1.85 -11.80 9.83
CA LEU A 65 2.92 -12.81 9.81
C LEU A 65 2.50 -14.09 10.52
N LEU A 66 1.93 -13.98 11.74
CA LEU A 66 1.46 -15.11 12.53
C LEU A 66 0.39 -15.94 11.78
N ALA A 67 -0.51 -15.24 11.07
CA ALA A 67 -1.54 -15.88 10.27
C ALA A 67 -0.97 -16.67 9.08
N VAL A 68 0.17 -16.28 8.51
CA VAL A 68 0.80 -17.04 7.43
C VAL A 68 1.75 -18.12 7.98
N THR A 69 2.41 -17.90 9.13
CA THR A 69 3.34 -18.89 9.73
C THR A 69 2.61 -19.98 10.51
N LEU A 70 1.94 -19.61 11.61
CA LEU A 70 1.21 -20.53 12.48
C LEU A 70 -0.15 -20.89 11.91
N GLY A 71 -0.79 -19.96 11.20
CA GLY A 71 -2.04 -20.24 10.51
C GLY A 71 -1.90 -21.21 9.34
N ALA A 72 -0.69 -21.43 8.79
CA ALA A 72 -0.46 -22.46 7.78
C ALA A 72 -0.82 -23.87 8.26
N PHE A 73 -0.72 -24.14 9.57
CA PHE A 73 -1.17 -25.41 10.16
C PHE A 73 -2.69 -25.60 10.11
N ILE A 74 -3.45 -24.52 9.95
CA ILE A 74 -4.92 -24.50 9.87
C ILE A 74 -5.39 -24.34 8.40
N ILE A 75 -4.46 -24.19 7.43
CA ILE A 75 -4.66 -24.09 5.97
C ILE A 75 -5.45 -22.86 5.49
N VAL A 76 -6.58 -22.51 6.11
CA VAL A 76 -7.44 -21.38 5.74
C VAL A 76 -6.85 -19.99 6.08
N PRO A 77 -6.24 -19.76 7.28
CA PRO A 77 -5.75 -18.43 7.67
C PRO A 77 -4.72 -17.79 6.71
N PRO A 78 -3.80 -18.52 6.07
CA PRO A 78 -2.88 -17.98 5.08
C PRO A 78 -3.60 -17.30 3.91
N PHE A 79 -4.63 -17.93 3.34
CA PHE A 79 -5.34 -17.38 2.19
C PHE A 79 -6.06 -16.07 2.54
N VAL A 80 -6.66 -16.00 3.73
CA VAL A 80 -7.29 -14.77 4.23
C VAL A 80 -6.25 -13.67 4.43
N SER A 81 -5.05 -14.00 4.93
CA SER A 81 -3.97 -13.04 5.10
C SER A 81 -3.47 -12.50 3.75
N ILE A 82 -3.28 -13.36 2.75
CA ILE A 82 -2.88 -12.96 1.40
C ILE A 82 -3.93 -12.05 0.76
N PHE A 83 -5.21 -12.43 0.80
CA PHE A 83 -6.30 -11.63 0.26
C PHE A 83 -6.37 -10.23 0.91
N LYS A 84 -6.32 -10.17 2.25
CA LYS A 84 -6.27 -8.91 2.99
C LYS A 84 -5.01 -8.11 2.67
N GLY A 85 -3.88 -8.78 2.45
CA GLY A 85 -2.62 -8.17 2.00
C GLY A 85 -2.81 -7.40 0.69
N PHE A 86 -3.43 -8.01 -0.33
CA PHE A 86 -3.72 -7.33 -1.59
C PHE A 86 -4.70 -6.16 -1.42
N LYS A 87 -5.74 -6.29 -0.57
CA LYS A 87 -6.64 -5.15 -0.29
C LYS A 87 -5.90 -3.97 0.34
N ARG A 88 -4.99 -4.24 1.27
CA ARG A 88 -4.16 -3.20 1.91
C ARG A 88 -3.19 -2.55 0.94
N MET A 89 -2.60 -3.33 0.03
CA MET A 89 -1.77 -2.80 -1.06
C MET A 89 -2.57 -1.84 -1.95
N ASN A 90 -3.83 -2.17 -2.28
CA ASN A 90 -4.69 -1.27 -3.04
C ASN A 90 -5.01 0.00 -2.26
N ALA A 91 -5.33 -0.11 -0.96
CA ALA A 91 -5.55 1.05 -0.10
C ALA A 91 -4.31 1.96 -0.08
N SER A 92 -3.11 1.39 0.11
CA SER A 92 -1.85 2.14 0.05
C SER A 92 -1.61 2.78 -1.31
N SER A 93 -1.97 2.10 -2.41
CA SER A 93 -1.84 2.65 -3.78
C SER A 93 -2.82 3.80 -4.04
N ALA A 94 -4.05 3.69 -3.56
CA ALA A 94 -5.05 4.74 -3.62
C ALA A 94 -4.62 5.97 -2.79
N LEU A 95 -4.16 5.75 -1.56
CA LEU A 95 -3.64 6.80 -0.68
C LEU A 95 -2.39 7.50 -1.23
N ALA A 96 -1.54 6.76 -1.94
CA ALA A 96 -0.36 7.29 -2.61
C ALA A 96 -0.65 7.96 -3.97
N GLY A 97 -1.91 7.93 -4.44
CA GLY A 97 -2.31 8.55 -5.70
C GLY A 97 -1.80 7.85 -6.97
N SER A 98 -1.36 6.59 -6.88
CA SER A 98 -0.81 5.88 -8.05
C SER A 98 -1.88 5.34 -9.01
N GLY A 99 -3.15 5.28 -8.60
CA GLY A 99 -4.26 4.79 -9.43
C GLY A 99 -4.18 3.29 -9.79
N ASN A 100 -3.23 2.55 -9.20
CA ASN A 100 -3.05 1.13 -9.43
C ASN A 100 -4.12 0.31 -8.69
N GLY A 101 -5.28 0.10 -9.33
CA GLY A 101 -6.28 -0.87 -8.90
C GLY A 101 -5.87 -2.28 -9.31
N PHE A 102 -5.55 -3.14 -8.35
CA PHE A 102 -5.26 -4.56 -8.61
C PHE A 102 -6.32 -5.44 -7.93
N ASP A 103 -6.99 -6.32 -8.67
CA ASP A 103 -8.03 -7.16 -8.06
C ASP A 103 -7.43 -8.12 -7.02
N ALA A 104 -7.90 -8.03 -5.77
CA ALA A 104 -7.36 -8.82 -4.67
C ALA A 104 -7.70 -10.32 -4.78
N GLY A 105 -8.83 -10.66 -5.42
CA GLY A 105 -9.21 -12.04 -5.71
C GLY A 105 -8.31 -12.66 -6.78
N LEU A 106 -8.01 -11.90 -7.84
CA LEU A 106 -7.03 -12.29 -8.86
C LEU A 106 -5.64 -12.46 -8.24
N GLY A 107 -5.24 -11.55 -7.35
CA GLY A 107 -4.00 -11.67 -6.57
C GLY A 107 -3.92 -12.96 -5.77
N LEU A 108 -4.99 -13.33 -5.08
CA LEU A 108 -5.08 -14.59 -4.34
C LEU A 108 -5.02 -15.80 -5.29
N LEU A 109 -5.71 -15.76 -6.42
CA LEU A 109 -5.69 -16.85 -7.39
C LEU A 109 -4.29 -17.07 -7.97
N ILE A 110 -3.61 -15.99 -8.38
CA ILE A 110 -2.21 -16.05 -8.83
C ILE A 110 -1.32 -16.56 -7.70
N TRP A 111 -1.56 -16.17 -6.45
CA TRP A 111 -0.79 -16.68 -5.31
C TRP A 111 -0.88 -18.21 -5.17
N ILE A 112 -2.08 -18.77 -5.34
CA ILE A 112 -2.34 -20.20 -5.20
C ILE A 112 -1.63 -21.01 -6.30
N PHE A 113 -1.72 -20.56 -7.55
CA PHE A 113 -1.21 -21.33 -8.69
C PHE A 113 0.23 -20.97 -9.07
N ILE A 114 0.63 -19.72 -8.88
CA ILE A 114 1.93 -19.19 -9.32
C ILE A 114 2.45 -18.14 -8.32
N SER A 115 2.75 -18.59 -7.09
CA SER A 115 3.18 -17.72 -5.99
C SER A 115 4.36 -16.77 -6.32
N PRO A 116 5.39 -17.13 -7.10
CA PRO A 116 6.46 -16.19 -7.43
C PRO A 116 5.97 -14.98 -8.25
N ILE A 117 4.99 -15.19 -9.13
CA ILE A 117 4.39 -14.10 -9.90
C ILE A 117 3.57 -13.20 -8.98
N ALA A 118 2.80 -13.77 -8.05
CA ALA A 118 2.03 -12.98 -7.09
C ALA A 118 2.93 -12.08 -6.23
N ILE A 119 4.06 -12.60 -5.76
CA ILE A 119 5.07 -11.84 -4.99
C ILE A 119 5.65 -10.70 -5.84
N TYR A 120 5.99 -10.99 -7.10
CA TYR A 120 6.49 -9.99 -8.04
C TYR A 120 5.48 -8.84 -8.22
N LEU A 121 4.22 -9.18 -8.54
CA LEU A 121 3.15 -8.20 -8.77
C LEU A 121 2.86 -7.38 -7.52
N PHE A 122 2.88 -8.00 -6.34
CA PHE A 122 2.68 -7.32 -5.07
C PHE A 122 3.76 -6.26 -4.83
N GLN A 123 5.03 -6.64 -4.98
CA GLN A 123 6.14 -5.72 -4.79
C GLN A 123 6.16 -4.61 -5.85
N ASP A 124 5.87 -4.93 -7.12
CA ASP A 124 5.86 -3.95 -8.20
C ASP A 124 4.77 -2.87 -7.98
N ASN A 125 3.56 -3.27 -7.60
CA ASN A 125 2.49 -2.32 -7.27
C ASN A 125 2.84 -1.44 -6.07
N LEU A 126 3.41 -2.00 -5.00
CA LEU A 126 3.89 -1.20 -3.88
C LEU A 126 4.99 -0.22 -4.29
N ASN A 127 5.95 -0.65 -5.13
CA ASN A 127 6.99 0.26 -5.61
C ASN A 127 6.41 1.40 -6.45
N LYS A 128 5.37 1.15 -7.24
CA LYS A 128 4.66 2.20 -7.99
C LYS A 128 3.99 3.20 -7.05
N ALA A 129 3.32 2.72 -6.01
CA ALA A 129 2.74 3.56 -4.96
C ALA A 129 3.82 4.43 -4.28
N TRP A 130 4.95 3.84 -3.88
CA TRP A 130 6.06 4.56 -3.26
C TRP A 130 6.69 5.60 -4.18
N ARG A 131 6.85 5.30 -5.47
CA ARG A 131 7.33 6.27 -6.45
C ARG A 131 6.37 7.43 -6.65
N ALA A 132 5.07 7.15 -6.74
CA ALA A 132 4.05 8.21 -6.85
C ALA A 132 4.10 9.15 -5.63
N GLN A 133 4.25 8.59 -4.43
CA GLN A 133 4.35 9.38 -3.22
C GLN A 133 5.65 10.20 -3.15
N ALA A 134 6.79 9.62 -3.55
CA ALA A 134 8.08 10.30 -3.58
C ALA A 134 8.14 11.41 -4.66
N ALA A 135 7.40 11.25 -5.75
CA ALA A 135 7.27 12.26 -6.80
C ALA A 135 6.38 13.46 -6.41
N GLY A 136 5.93 13.53 -5.15
CA GLY A 136 5.10 14.62 -4.65
C GLY A 136 3.60 14.38 -4.84
N GLY A 137 3.15 13.13 -4.99
CA GLY A 137 1.74 12.78 -5.03
C GLY A 137 0.99 13.45 -3.87
N THR A 138 0.13 14.41 -4.22
CA THR A 138 -0.70 15.14 -3.27
C THR A 138 -1.53 14.12 -2.49
N PRO A 139 -1.46 14.11 -1.15
CA PRO A 139 -2.25 13.22 -0.31
C PRO A 139 -3.71 13.33 -0.71
N ALA A 140 -4.45 12.22 -0.81
CA ALA A 140 -5.88 12.25 -1.10
C ALA A 140 -6.66 13.15 -0.11
N VAL A 141 -6.16 13.29 1.14
CA VAL A 141 -6.69 14.20 2.16
C VAL A 141 -6.47 15.67 1.80
N GLU A 142 -5.32 16.00 1.22
CA GLU A 142 -4.97 17.36 0.80
C GLU A 142 -5.67 17.70 -0.53
N ALA A 143 -5.81 16.73 -1.45
CA ALA A 143 -6.62 16.88 -2.66
C ALA A 143 -8.12 17.06 -2.35
N ALA A 144 -8.64 16.35 -1.34
CA ALA A 144 -10.01 16.54 -0.86
C ALA A 144 -10.17 17.90 -0.16
N ALA A 145 -9.20 18.34 0.64
CA ALA A 145 -9.22 19.67 1.27
C ALA A 145 -9.16 20.80 0.22
N VAL A 146 -8.29 20.68 -0.79
CA VAL A 146 -8.20 21.63 -1.91
C VAL A 146 -9.48 21.64 -2.75
N ALA A 147 -10.14 20.48 -2.93
CA ALA A 147 -11.43 20.41 -3.62
C ALA A 147 -12.54 21.12 -2.83
N VAL A 148 -12.60 20.92 -1.50
CA VAL A 148 -13.55 21.62 -0.62
C VAL A 148 -13.28 23.13 -0.56
N GLU A 149 -12.02 23.54 -0.58
CA GLU A 149 -11.63 24.97 -0.62
C GLU A 149 -11.96 25.61 -1.99
N ALA A 150 -11.78 24.89 -3.10
CA ALA A 150 -12.17 25.36 -4.43
C ALA A 150 -13.70 25.46 -4.60
N GLU A 151 -14.46 24.57 -3.95
CA GLU A 151 -15.93 24.60 -3.96
C GLU A 151 -16.49 25.77 -3.13
N THR A 152 -15.88 26.05 -1.96
CA THR A 152 -16.31 27.18 -1.09
C THR A 152 -15.96 28.56 -1.65
N VAL A 153 -14.89 28.70 -2.44
CA VAL A 153 -14.55 29.96 -3.14
C VAL A 153 -15.50 30.26 -4.31
N THR A 154 -16.12 29.23 -4.89
CA THR A 154 -17.07 29.38 -6.00
C THR A 154 -18.48 29.78 -5.51
N GLU A 155 -18.79 29.57 -4.23
CA GLU A 155 -20.06 29.95 -3.58
C GLU A 155 -19.95 31.25 -2.76
N ALA A 156 -19.16 32.24 -3.22
CA ALA A 156 -19.27 33.60 -2.69
C ALA A 156 -20.52 34.28 -3.30
N PRO A 157 -21.42 34.88 -2.50
CA PRO A 157 -22.70 35.38 -3.00
C PRO A 157 -22.47 36.57 -3.92
N ALA A 158 -23.05 36.51 -5.12
CA ALA A 158 -23.25 37.69 -5.96
C ALA A 158 -24.10 38.70 -5.17
N ASP A 159 -23.47 39.79 -4.75
CA ASP A 159 -24.07 40.96 -4.09
C ASP A 159 -25.21 41.54 -4.96
N PRO A 160 -26.49 41.41 -4.57
CA PRO A 160 -27.59 42.04 -5.27
C PRO A 160 -27.87 43.39 -4.61
N GLY A 161 -26.97 44.37 -4.78
CA GLY A 161 -27.01 45.60 -3.99
C GLY A 161 -26.54 46.90 -4.63
N GLN A 162 -26.20 46.92 -5.92
CA GLN A 162 -25.84 48.16 -6.63
C GLN A 162 -26.48 48.24 -8.01
N GLN A 163 -27.74 48.67 -8.07
CA GLN A 163 -28.26 49.41 -9.22
C GLN A 163 -29.11 50.59 -8.71
N ALA A 164 -28.78 51.76 -9.27
CA ALA A 164 -29.20 53.10 -8.92
C ALA A 164 -30.64 53.43 -9.34
#